data_AF-A0A7Y3HY46-F1
#
_entry.id   AF-A0A7Y3HY46-F1
#
_cell.length_a   1.000
_cell.length_b   1.000
_cell.length_c   1.000
_cell.angle_alpha   90.00
_cell.angle_beta   90.00
_cell.angle_gamma   90.00
#
_symmetry.space_group_name_H-M   'P 1'
#
loop_
_entity.id
_entity.type
_entity.pdbx_description
1 polymer ?
#
loop_
_entity_poly.entity_id
_entity_poly.type
_entity_poly.pdbx_seq_one_letter_code
_entity_poly.pdbx_strand_id
1 'polypeptide(L)'
;MKFNVFRRKSIVQKINPKRSISVIRKDIDSYLRMAFNVEYNNMVSQRLLEPFLDKWEGNYKAVVARLKRTRFNEDSYCDEGDKMYHYRSRALIEVCNKIWAKLKK
;
A
#
# COMPACT_ATOMS: atom_id res chain seq x y z
N MET A 1 -31.26 6.65 -50.91
CA MET A 1 -30.39 7.60 -50.20
C MET A 1 -29.49 6.83 -49.24
N LYS A 2 -28.16 6.97 -49.39
CA LYS A 2 -27.16 6.30 -48.55
C LYS A 2 -26.93 7.13 -47.28
N PHE A 3 -27.39 6.67 -46.13
CA PHE A 3 -26.96 7.24 -44.85
C PHE A 3 -25.74 6.47 -44.35
N ASN A 4 -24.57 7.07 -44.59
CA ASN A 4 -23.31 6.63 -44.04
C ASN A 4 -23.32 6.98 -42.54
N VAL A 5 -23.81 6.05 -41.72
CA VAL A 5 -23.77 6.20 -40.26
C VAL A 5 -22.31 6.12 -39.87
N PHE A 6 -21.68 7.27 -39.70
CA PHE A 6 -20.34 7.39 -39.13
C PHE A 6 -20.29 6.52 -37.87
N ARG A 7 -19.60 5.37 -38.00
CA ARG A 7 -19.13 4.57 -36.88
C ARG A 7 -18.31 5.52 -36.01
N ARG A 8 -18.93 6.12 -35.00
CA ARG A 8 -18.21 6.60 -33.83
C ARG A 8 -17.63 5.36 -33.17
N LYS A 9 -16.45 4.93 -33.64
CA LYS A 9 -15.53 4.17 -32.80
C LYS A 9 -15.26 5.10 -31.63
N SER A 10 -15.99 4.89 -30.54
CA SER A 10 -15.63 5.45 -29.25
C SER A 10 -14.19 5.01 -29.02
N ILE A 11 -13.27 5.95 -29.20
CA ILE A 11 -11.93 5.83 -28.66
C ILE A 11 -12.17 5.90 -27.16
N VAL A 12 -12.49 4.75 -26.57
CA VAL A 12 -12.29 4.53 -25.15
C VAL A 12 -10.78 4.59 -25.01
N GLN A 13 -10.26 5.80 -24.84
CA GLN A 13 -8.95 5.99 -24.27
C GLN A 13 -9.00 5.18 -22.98
N LYS A 14 -8.31 4.03 -22.97
CA LYS A 14 -8.04 3.30 -21.75
C LYS A 14 -7.34 4.32 -20.86
N ILE A 15 -8.11 4.95 -19.98
CA ILE A 15 -7.58 5.71 -18.88
C ILE A 15 -6.77 4.65 -18.13
N ASN A 16 -5.46 4.64 -18.34
CA ASN A 16 -4.56 3.89 -17.49
C ASN A 16 -4.87 4.43 -16.11
N PRO A 17 -5.51 3.66 -15.21
CA PRO A 17 -5.85 4.19 -13.92
C PRO A 17 -4.49 4.51 -13.30
N LYS A 18 -4.17 5.81 -13.17
CA LYS A 18 -3.08 6.29 -12.34
C LYS A 18 -3.17 5.44 -11.08
N ARG A 19 -2.21 4.53 -10.88
CA ARG A 19 -2.20 3.54 -9.78
C ARG A 19 -2.81 4.23 -8.58
N SER A 20 -4.02 3.84 -8.18
CA SER A 20 -4.62 4.42 -6.98
C SER A 20 -3.61 4.15 -5.87
N ILE A 21 -2.94 5.20 -5.39
CA ILE A 21 -1.90 5.04 -4.37
C ILE A 21 -2.64 4.45 -3.17
N SER A 22 -2.34 3.19 -2.85
CA SER A 22 -3.04 2.49 -1.79
C SER A 22 -2.83 3.26 -0.48
N VAL A 23 -3.86 3.33 0.37
CA VAL A 23 -3.81 4.10 1.62
C VAL A 23 -2.57 3.72 2.44
N ILE A 24 -2.24 2.42 2.45
CA ILE A 24 -1.06 1.86 3.13
C ILE A 24 0.26 2.39 2.57
N ARG A 25 0.37 2.61 1.26
CA ARG A 25 1.59 3.24 0.70
C ARG A 25 1.78 4.63 1.27
N LYS A 26 0.71 5.41 1.39
CA LYS A 26 0.76 6.77 1.95
C LYS A 26 1.18 6.73 3.42
N ASP A 27 0.69 5.76 4.18
CA ASP A 27 1.06 5.60 5.59
C ASP A 27 2.55 5.25 5.74
N ILE A 28 3.06 4.31 4.94
CA ILE A 28 4.48 3.92 4.94
C ILE A 28 5.36 5.08 4.46
N ASP A 29 4.96 5.76 3.40
CA ASP A 29 5.64 6.95 2.85
C ASP A 29 5.74 8.07 3.89
N SER A 30 4.63 8.37 4.57
CA SER A 30 4.58 9.39 5.63
C SER A 30 5.48 9.00 6.80
N TYR A 31 5.46 7.73 7.21
CA TYR A 31 6.35 7.22 8.26
C TYR A 31 7.82 7.39 7.89
N LEU A 32 8.22 7.03 6.67
CA LEU A 32 9.59 7.20 6.20
C LEU A 32 10.01 8.67 6.19
N ARG A 33 9.16 9.55 5.68
CA ARG A 33 9.43 10.99 5.64
C ARG A 33 9.61 11.60 7.02
N MET A 34 8.85 11.11 8.01
CA MET A 34 8.92 11.60 9.40
C MET A 34 10.11 11.01 10.18
N ALA A 35 10.32 9.70 10.11
CA ALA A 35 11.30 8.99 10.94
C ALA A 35 12.70 8.87 10.32
N PHE A 36 12.79 8.93 8.98
CA PHE A 36 14.00 8.64 8.20
C PHE A 36 14.16 9.66 7.05
N ASN A 37 14.08 10.96 7.37
CA ASN A 37 14.04 12.02 6.36
C ASN A 37 15.29 12.00 5.43
N VAL A 38 16.48 11.75 5.99
CA VAL A 38 17.72 11.68 5.20
C VAL A 38 17.69 10.51 4.23
N GLU A 39 17.35 9.31 4.71
CA GLU A 39 17.25 8.10 3.89
C GLU A 39 16.12 8.23 2.86
N TYR A 40 15.01 8.86 3.24
CA TYR A 40 13.90 9.17 2.35
C TYR A 40 14.36 10.05 1.18
N ASN A 41 15.05 11.16 1.45
CA ASN A 41 15.57 12.03 0.39
C ASN A 41 16.62 11.33 -0.49
N ASN A 42 17.43 10.45 0.10
CA ASN A 42 18.38 9.62 -0.65
C ASN A 42 17.63 8.64 -1.58
N MET A 43 16.58 7.98 -1.08
CA MET A 43 15.74 7.10 -1.90
C MET A 43 15.00 7.86 -3.00
N VAL A 44 14.53 9.08 -2.74
CA VAL A 44 13.91 9.94 -3.77
C VAL A 44 14.93 10.30 -4.84
N SER A 45 16.12 10.78 -4.44
CA SER A 45 17.19 11.18 -5.37
C SER A 45 17.65 10.02 -6.24
N GLN A 46 17.73 8.81 -5.68
CA GLN A 46 18.13 7.60 -6.38
C GLN A 46 16.97 6.90 -7.12
N ARG A 47 15.74 7.44 -7.06
CA ARG A 47 14.52 6.84 -7.62
C ARG A 47 14.22 5.43 -7.09
N LEU A 48 14.59 5.17 -5.85
CA LEU A 48 14.38 3.90 -5.14
C LEU A 48 13.14 3.92 -4.24
N LEU A 49 12.47 5.06 -4.07
CA LEU A 49 11.31 5.18 -3.20
C LEU A 49 10.15 4.26 -3.63
N GLU A 50 9.75 4.30 -4.90
CA GLU A 50 8.67 3.46 -5.43
C GLU A 50 8.91 1.95 -5.25
N PRO A 51 10.07 1.36 -5.64
CA PRO A 51 10.32 -0.05 -5.40
C PRO A 51 10.44 -0.39 -3.90
N PHE A 52 10.88 0.55 -3.07
CA PHE A 52 10.88 0.38 -1.62
C PHE A 52 9.44 0.29 -1.06
N LEU A 53 8.55 1.21 -1.48
CA LEU A 53 7.15 1.19 -1.09
C LEU A 53 6.42 -0.06 -1.60
N ASP A 54 6.67 -0.49 -2.85
CA ASP A 54 6.14 -1.74 -3.41
C ASP A 54 6.50 -2.95 -2.52
N LYS A 55 7.76 -3.05 -2.11
CA LYS A 55 8.25 -4.13 -1.26
C LYS A 55 7.55 -4.17 0.10
N TRP A 56 7.41 -3.02 0.76
CA TRP A 56 6.82 -2.97 2.10
C TRP A 56 5.31 -3.07 2.10
N GLU A 57 4.64 -2.60 1.04
CA GLU A 57 3.23 -2.90 0.81
C GLU A 57 2.99 -4.41 0.64
N GLY A 58 3.89 -5.11 -0.07
CA GLY A 58 3.86 -6.57 -0.16
C GLY A 58 4.03 -7.25 1.21
N ASN A 59 4.98 -6.78 2.02
CA ASN A 59 5.19 -7.29 3.38
C ASN A 59 3.96 -7.07 4.26
N TYR A 60 3.36 -5.88 4.19
CA TYR A 60 2.13 -5.54 4.89
C TYR A 60 1.01 -6.53 4.56
N LYS A 61 0.74 -6.74 3.27
CA LYS A 61 -0.30 -7.68 2.81
C LYS A 61 -0.03 -9.10 3.31
N ALA A 62 1.23 -9.54 3.32
CA ALA A 62 1.62 -10.85 3.85
C ALA A 62 1.38 -10.96 5.35
N VAL A 63 1.68 -9.91 6.14
CA VAL A 63 1.43 -9.88 7.59
C VAL A 63 -0.07 -9.90 7.88
N VAL A 64 -0.87 -9.09 7.19
CA VAL A 64 -2.35 -9.12 7.34
C VAL A 64 -2.88 -10.52 7.01
N ALA A 65 -2.44 -11.14 5.92
CA ALA A 65 -2.87 -12.49 5.54
C ALA A 65 -2.42 -13.56 6.55
N ARG A 66 -1.29 -13.35 7.23
CA ARG A 66 -0.85 -14.23 8.33
C ARG A 66 -1.75 -14.05 9.55
N LEU A 67 -1.99 -12.81 9.99
CA LEU A 67 -2.83 -12.50 11.17
C LEU A 67 -4.25 -13.07 11.03
N LYS A 68 -4.83 -12.96 9.82
CA LYS A 68 -6.12 -13.58 9.48
C LYS A 68 -6.09 -15.11 9.59
N ARG A 69 -5.03 -15.75 9.08
CA ARG A 69 -4.90 -17.21 9.13
C ARG A 69 -4.69 -17.74 10.54
N THR A 70 -3.93 -17.03 11.36
CA THR A 70 -3.66 -17.41 12.75
C THR A 70 -4.83 -17.11 13.68
N ARG A 71 -5.94 -16.56 13.18
CA ARG A 71 -7.10 -16.13 13.99
C ARG A 71 -6.67 -15.31 15.21
N PHE A 72 -5.70 -14.42 14.99
CA PHE A 72 -5.08 -13.70 16.10
C PHE A 72 -6.16 -12.91 16.85
N ASN A 73 -6.36 -13.23 18.14
CA ASN A 73 -7.32 -12.62 19.03
C ASN A 73 -8.78 -12.58 18.51
N GLU A 74 -9.22 -13.58 17.75
CA GLU A 74 -10.59 -13.57 17.16
C GLU A 74 -11.71 -13.42 18.20
N ASP A 75 -11.54 -13.97 19.40
CA ASP A 75 -12.55 -13.92 20.47
C ASP A 75 -12.55 -12.58 21.25
N SER A 76 -11.63 -11.66 20.93
CA SER A 76 -11.45 -10.39 21.64
C SER A 76 -12.09 -9.18 20.95
N TYR A 77 -12.78 -9.36 19.82
CA TYR A 77 -13.32 -8.26 19.03
C TYR A 77 -14.85 -8.31 18.92
N CYS A 78 -15.48 -7.15 19.09
CA CYS A 78 -16.93 -7.00 19.08
C CYS A 78 -17.55 -7.15 17.68
N ASP A 79 -16.80 -6.81 16.62
CA ASP A 79 -17.22 -6.99 15.23
C ASP A 79 -16.04 -7.18 14.25
N GLU A 80 -16.35 -7.58 13.02
CA GLU A 80 -15.37 -7.87 11.96
C GLU A 80 -14.66 -6.60 11.44
N GLY A 81 -15.28 -5.42 11.59
CA GLY A 81 -14.70 -4.14 11.24
C GLY A 81 -13.55 -3.77 12.18
N ASP A 82 -13.80 -3.84 13.49
CA ASP A 82 -12.79 -3.63 14.54
C ASP A 82 -11.63 -4.64 14.40
N LYS A 83 -11.97 -5.91 14.18
CA LYS A 83 -10.97 -6.96 13.91
C LYS A 83 -10.09 -6.61 12.71
N MET A 84 -10.69 -6.19 11.60
CA MET A 84 -9.94 -5.81 10.41
C MET A 84 -9.09 -4.56 10.64
N TYR A 85 -9.59 -3.58 11.40
CA TYR A 85 -8.81 -2.41 11.81
C TYR A 85 -7.58 -2.84 12.63
N HIS A 86 -7.75 -3.69 13.62
CA HIS A 86 -6.64 -4.20 14.44
C HIS A 86 -5.59 -4.96 13.63
N TYR A 87 -6.01 -5.81 12.68
CA TYR A 87 -5.08 -6.50 11.79
C TYR A 87 -4.29 -5.52 10.92
N ARG A 88 -4.94 -4.49 10.40
CA ARG A 88 -4.29 -3.45 9.60
C ARG A 88 -3.28 -2.67 10.44
N SER A 89 -3.68 -2.21 11.63
CA SER A 89 -2.82 -1.44 12.53
C SER A 89 -1.62 -2.26 13.00
N ARG A 90 -1.83 -3.52 13.37
CA ARG A 90 -0.76 -4.42 13.79
C ARG A 90 0.22 -4.72 12.66
N ALA A 91 -0.30 -4.97 11.46
CA ALA A 91 0.55 -5.18 10.29
C ALA A 91 1.39 -3.95 9.94
N LEU A 92 0.83 -2.74 10.06
CA LEU A 92 1.56 -1.50 9.84
C LEU A 92 2.70 -1.34 10.86
N ILE A 93 2.43 -1.58 12.15
CA ILE A 93 3.45 -1.53 13.21
C ILE A 93 4.58 -2.52 12.93
N GLU A 94 4.26 -3.76 12.56
CA GLU A 94 5.28 -4.76 12.22
C GLU A 94 6.13 -4.33 11.03
N VAL A 95 5.52 -3.74 10.00
CA VAL A 95 6.23 -3.23 8.82
C VAL A 95 7.16 -2.08 9.20
N CYS A 96 6.67 -1.09 9.96
CA CYS A 96 7.47 0.04 10.42
C CYS A 96 8.65 -0.42 11.28
N ASN A 97 8.46 -1.39 12.17
CA ASN A 97 9.55 -1.96 12.98
C ASN A 97 10.62 -2.64 12.13
N LYS A 98 10.22 -3.37 11.08
CA LYS A 98 11.17 -4.00 10.15
C LYS A 98 11.90 -2.96 9.29
N ILE A 99 11.22 -1.90 8.87
CA ILE A 99 11.85 -0.76 8.18
C ILE A 99 12.90 -0.12 9.09
N TRP A 100 12.53 0.15 10.34
CA TRP A 100 13.43 0.73 11.33
C TRP A 100 14.68 -0.12 11.54
N ALA A 101 14.51 -1.43 11.74
CA ALA A 101 15.61 -2.37 11.88
C ALA A 101 16.49 -2.49 10.63
N LYS A 102 15.97 -2.14 9.45
CA LYS A 102 16.71 -2.16 8.18
C LYS A 102 17.49 -0.86 7.95
N LEU A 103 16.92 0.29 8.30
CA LEU A 103 17.50 1.61 7.99
C LEU A 103 18.46 2.11 9.09
N LYS A 104 18.34 1.62 10.33
CA LYS A 104 19.25 1.97 11.44
C LYS A 104 20.51 1.09 11.53
N LYS A 105 20.73 0.18 10.57
CA LYS A 105 21.93 -0.63 10.46
C LYS A 105 22.94 0.05 9.56
#